data_AF-A0A3N4U7X2-F1
#
_entry.id   AF-A0A3N4U7X2-F1
#
_cell.length_a   1.000
_cell.length_b   1.000
_cell.length_c   1.000
_cell.angle_alpha   90.00
_cell.angle_beta   90.00
_cell.angle_gamma   90.00
#
_symmetry.space_group_name_H-M   'P 1'
#
loop_
_entity.id
_entity.type
_entity.pdbx_description
1 polymer ?
#
loop_
_entity_poly.entity_id
_entity_poly.type
_entity_poly.pdbx_seq_one_letter_code
_entity_poly.pdbx_strand_id
1 'polypeptide(L)'
;MKRDLFDVHVMVDWSSASTARTGKDSIWIAQARDSLQVSNPATRSHAMKIISGILDSATAQNQRVFLGFDFAFGYPQGLSQALGPQADWRDVWAMIAHEIEDADDNSNNRFDAAAAINQLFAADGPFWGNGLKRDIDGLPRKKPTGWGESLPQNLRQADEDAKAAQEVWKLSGAGSVGGQTLTGIARLEKLRHARGDLAIWPFQTLGEGRSHVAAEVFPSLIDIAQNEAEPRDKTQVETLARALQQLDRNGQLDAMMRAPSRNTIALKHEASIMGVAHQANVQRAVQSSTQKAPNLMRPYEKDPQAIYAASFATVRAEAKLDRFDAGMERLAIRLIHACGMIEVADRLAYSANAYAAGHEALKNGAPILCDCEMVGAGIIRRYLPKDNSVIVTLNDPRTPEHAKSIGNTRSAAAVDFWADHLEGAVVAIGNAPTALFHLLELIDQGAPKPAVILGFPVGFVGAAESKAELAAHPRGCDFVALRGRRGGSAIASAAVNALAVGLPEIGE
;
A
#
# COMPACT_ATOMS: atom_id res chain seq x y z
N MET A 1 -8.71 20.23 13.74
CA MET A 1 -8.00 18.93 13.92
C MET A 1 -6.65 19.24 14.53
N LYS A 2 -6.30 18.59 15.64
CA LYS A 2 -4.92 18.67 16.18
C LYS A 2 -4.02 17.95 15.18
N ARG A 3 -2.90 18.57 14.79
CA ARG A 3 -1.91 17.94 13.90
C ARG A 3 -1.15 16.89 14.71
N ASP A 4 -0.90 15.73 14.10
CA ASP A 4 -0.04 14.67 14.65
C ASP A 4 1.35 15.25 15.01
N LEU A 5 1.99 14.72 16.05
CA LEU A 5 3.31 15.18 16.48
C LEU A 5 4.40 14.72 15.51
N PHE A 6 4.24 13.53 14.95
CA PHE A 6 5.12 12.88 13.98
C PHE A 6 4.34 12.34 12.78
N ASP A 7 4.94 12.43 11.59
CA ASP A 7 4.36 11.92 10.36
C ASP A 7 4.74 10.44 10.12
N VAL A 8 5.83 9.98 10.75
CA VAL A 8 6.42 8.65 10.53
C VAL A 8 6.82 8.04 11.87
N HIS A 9 6.42 6.79 12.10
CA HIS A 9 6.76 6.04 13.31
C HIS A 9 7.59 4.81 12.93
N VAL A 10 8.83 4.75 13.42
CA VAL A 10 9.79 3.67 13.11
C VAL A 10 10.17 2.96 14.38
N MET A 11 9.94 1.64 14.46
CA MET A 11 10.39 0.80 15.58
C MET A 11 11.49 -0.13 15.12
N VAL A 12 12.55 -0.21 15.92
CA VAL A 12 13.76 -0.98 15.62
C VAL A 12 14.02 -1.94 16.76
N ASP A 13 13.89 -3.24 16.49
CA ASP A 13 14.49 -4.28 17.33
C ASP A 13 15.97 -4.39 16.96
N TRP A 14 16.84 -4.32 17.96
CA TRP A 14 18.27 -4.18 17.74
C TRP A 14 19.02 -5.43 18.18
N SER A 15 20.02 -5.86 17.42
CA SER A 15 20.80 -7.05 17.74
C SER A 15 22.29 -6.73 17.89
N SER A 16 22.88 -7.28 18.95
CA SER A 16 24.33 -7.26 19.19
C SER A 16 25.07 -8.47 18.61
N ALA A 17 24.42 -9.27 17.75
CA ALA A 17 25.05 -10.41 17.10
C ALA A 17 26.39 -10.01 16.46
N SER A 18 27.41 -10.87 16.59
CA SER A 18 28.76 -10.60 16.03
C SER A 18 28.91 -11.01 14.56
N THR A 19 27.83 -11.48 13.94
CA THR A 19 27.79 -11.93 12.53
C THR A 19 26.49 -11.47 11.89
N ALA A 20 26.48 -11.39 10.57
CA ALA A 20 25.27 -11.08 9.81
C ALA A 20 24.17 -12.12 10.07
N ARG A 21 22.94 -11.67 10.36
CA ARG A 21 21.81 -12.55 10.68
C ARG A 21 20.48 -11.94 10.27
N THR A 22 19.59 -12.78 9.77
CA THR A 22 18.16 -12.49 9.52
C THR A 22 17.30 -13.51 10.25
N GLY A 23 16.00 -13.21 10.41
CA GLY A 23 15.03 -14.06 11.09
C GLY A 23 14.98 -13.81 12.59
N LYS A 24 14.91 -14.87 13.38
CA LYS A 24 14.82 -14.81 14.84
C LYS A 24 16.10 -14.22 15.45
N ASP A 25 15.97 -13.44 16.52
CA ASP A 25 17.09 -12.87 17.28
C ASP A 25 18.00 -12.00 16.38
N SER A 26 17.40 -11.19 15.51
CA SER A 26 18.07 -10.34 14.51
C SER A 26 17.38 -8.98 14.37
N ILE A 27 17.97 -8.05 13.61
CA ILE A 27 17.45 -6.67 13.54
C ILE A 27 16.15 -6.62 12.74
N TRP A 28 15.09 -6.06 13.32
CA TRP A 28 13.84 -5.76 12.61
C TRP A 28 13.54 -4.27 12.63
N ILE A 29 13.09 -3.74 11.50
CA ILE A 29 12.67 -2.33 11.38
C ILE A 29 11.26 -2.31 10.84
N ALA A 30 10.32 -1.75 11.60
CA ALA A 30 8.96 -1.49 11.15
C ALA A 30 8.74 0.03 11.00
N GLN A 31 8.23 0.46 9.85
CA GLN A 31 7.90 1.84 9.54
C GLN A 31 6.39 1.96 9.29
N ALA A 32 5.70 2.75 10.12
CA ALA A 32 4.29 3.08 9.98
C ALA A 32 4.11 4.52 9.46
N ARG A 33 3.45 4.63 8.31
CA ARG A 33 2.92 5.86 7.68
C ARG A 33 1.43 5.62 7.32
N ASP A 34 1.03 5.77 6.07
CA ASP A 34 -0.28 5.31 5.57
C ASP A 34 -0.36 3.78 5.49
N SER A 35 0.79 3.14 5.29
CA SER A 35 0.96 1.68 5.31
C SER A 35 2.10 1.30 6.25
N LEU A 36 2.15 0.02 6.61
CA LEU A 36 3.25 -0.55 7.39
C LEU A 36 4.23 -1.23 6.44
N GLN A 37 5.51 -0.86 6.56
CA GLN A 37 6.62 -1.49 5.85
C GLN A 37 7.59 -2.10 6.86
N VAL A 38 8.14 -3.26 6.54
CA VAL A 38 8.97 -4.04 7.47
C VAL A 38 10.20 -4.54 6.76
N SER A 39 11.36 -4.37 7.40
CA SER A 39 12.67 -4.76 6.90
C SER A 39 13.41 -5.59 7.94
N ASN A 40 14.19 -6.57 7.49
CA ASN A 40 15.04 -7.41 8.34
C ASN A 40 16.49 -7.34 7.84
N PRO A 41 17.20 -6.21 8.05
CA PRO A 41 18.56 -6.06 7.59
C PRO A 41 19.50 -7.04 8.31
N ALA A 42 20.38 -7.69 7.54
CA ALA A 42 21.30 -8.67 8.10
C ALA A 42 22.37 -8.07 9.04
N THR A 43 22.66 -6.77 8.92
CA THR A 43 23.73 -6.08 9.66
C THR A 43 23.31 -4.74 10.23
N ARG A 44 23.98 -4.31 11.31
CA ARG A 44 23.78 -2.98 11.92
C ARG A 44 24.10 -1.86 10.93
N SER A 45 25.15 -2.01 10.12
CA SER A 45 25.45 -1.04 9.05
C SER A 45 24.33 -0.93 8.01
N HIS A 46 23.72 -2.05 7.60
CA HIS A 46 22.57 -2.01 6.70
C HIS A 46 21.35 -1.37 7.39
N ALA A 47 21.08 -1.70 8.65
CA ALA A 47 20.01 -1.07 9.43
C ALA A 47 20.16 0.46 9.49
N MET A 48 21.37 0.96 9.77
CA MET A 48 21.63 2.39 9.82
C MET A 48 21.50 3.09 8.46
N LYS A 49 21.79 2.41 7.34
CA LYS A 49 21.51 2.93 5.99
C LYS A 49 20.01 3.11 5.75
N ILE A 50 19.20 2.13 6.14
CA ILE A 50 17.73 2.21 6.04
C ILE A 50 17.21 3.37 6.89
N ILE A 51 17.63 3.45 8.16
CA ILE A 51 17.21 4.52 9.08
C ILE A 51 17.60 5.90 8.56
N SER A 52 18.83 6.07 8.07
CA SER A 52 19.30 7.34 7.49
C SER A 52 18.45 7.73 6.28
N GLY A 53 18.15 6.81 5.37
CA GLY A 53 17.29 7.07 4.22
C GLY A 53 15.86 7.46 4.60
N ILE A 54 15.29 6.86 5.65
CA ILE A 54 13.98 7.26 6.18
C ILE A 54 14.02 8.69 6.71
N LEU A 55 15.04 9.03 7.49
CA LEU A 55 15.20 10.37 8.05
C LEU A 55 15.43 11.40 6.95
N ASP A 56 16.34 11.16 6.01
CA ASP A 56 16.61 12.05 4.87
C ASP A 56 15.36 12.33 4.04
N SER A 57 14.60 11.28 3.72
CA SER A 57 13.34 11.41 2.99
C SER A 57 12.31 12.22 3.78
N ALA A 58 12.25 12.08 5.10
CA ALA A 58 11.33 12.83 5.94
C ALA A 58 11.74 14.31 6.04
N THR A 59 13.03 14.60 6.25
CA THR A 59 13.56 15.97 6.25
C THR A 59 13.25 16.68 4.94
N ALA A 60 13.48 16.03 3.80
CA ALA A 60 13.21 16.58 2.47
C ALA A 60 11.71 16.90 2.25
N GLN A 61 10.82 16.20 2.95
CA GLN A 61 9.36 16.40 2.90
C GLN A 61 8.83 17.28 4.03
N ASN A 62 9.72 17.88 4.84
CA ASN A 62 9.36 18.64 6.05
C ASN A 62 8.47 17.83 7.02
N GLN A 63 8.77 16.53 7.12
CA GLN A 63 8.09 15.56 7.97
C GLN A 63 8.93 15.22 9.20
N ARG A 64 8.26 14.87 10.28
CA ARG A 64 8.86 14.47 11.55
C ARG A 64 8.83 12.96 11.73
N VAL A 65 9.89 12.43 12.33
CA VAL A 65 10.05 10.98 12.54
C VAL A 65 10.20 10.70 14.03
N PHE A 66 9.36 9.80 14.54
CA PHE A 66 9.57 9.15 15.81
C PHE A 66 10.29 7.82 15.57
N LEU A 67 11.48 7.66 16.14
CA LEU A 67 12.37 6.52 15.95
C LEU A 67 12.60 5.81 17.28
N GLY A 68 11.90 4.70 17.51
CA GLY A 68 12.02 3.87 18.70
C GLY A 68 13.05 2.75 18.53
N PHE A 69 13.95 2.58 19.49
CA PHE A 69 14.90 1.47 19.52
C PHE A 69 14.74 0.59 20.76
N ASP A 70 14.78 -0.73 20.57
CA ASP A 70 14.77 -1.73 21.65
C ASP A 70 16.17 -1.97 22.21
N PHE A 71 16.75 -0.92 22.79
CA PHE A 71 17.94 -0.99 23.65
C PHE A 71 18.01 0.24 24.55
N ALA A 72 18.75 0.14 25.64
CA ALA A 72 18.84 1.21 26.63
C ALA A 72 19.59 2.45 26.10
N PHE A 73 19.08 3.64 26.38
CA PHE A 73 19.74 4.90 25.99
C PHE A 73 20.67 5.46 27.07
N GLY A 74 20.67 4.88 28.25
CA GLY A 74 21.50 5.36 29.36
C GLY A 74 21.88 4.24 30.30
N TYR A 75 22.68 4.62 31.29
CA TYR A 75 23.13 3.76 32.37
C TYR A 75 22.81 4.43 33.71
N PRO A 76 22.68 3.66 34.79
CA PRO A 76 22.59 4.21 36.14
C PRO A 76 23.63 5.31 36.37
N GLN A 77 23.22 6.39 37.04
CA GLN A 77 23.97 7.68 37.06
C GLN A 77 25.46 7.57 37.40
N GLY A 78 25.83 6.53 38.17
CA GLY A 78 27.21 6.25 38.55
C GLY A 78 28.18 6.09 37.37
N LEU A 79 27.72 5.69 36.17
CA LEU A 79 28.61 5.61 35.00
C LEU A 79 29.12 6.99 34.57
N SER A 80 28.22 7.96 34.43
CA SER A 80 28.63 9.32 34.09
C SER A 80 29.50 9.94 35.19
N GLN A 81 29.19 9.67 36.46
CA GLN A 81 30.00 10.17 37.58
C GLN A 81 31.43 9.61 37.60
N ALA A 82 31.62 8.37 37.13
CA ALA A 82 32.94 7.75 37.00
C ALA A 82 33.82 8.40 35.91
N LEU A 83 33.20 9.03 34.90
CA LEU A 83 33.92 9.82 33.88
C LEU A 83 34.34 11.20 34.41
N GLY A 84 33.57 11.77 35.33
CA GLY A 84 33.89 13.02 36.00
C GLY A 84 32.70 13.66 36.70
N PRO A 85 32.94 14.65 37.59
CA PRO A 85 31.90 15.24 38.43
C PRO A 85 30.85 16.05 37.67
N GLN A 86 31.15 16.49 36.44
CA GLN A 86 30.22 17.24 35.59
C GLN A 86 29.74 16.46 34.37
N ALA A 87 30.20 15.22 34.20
CA ALA A 87 29.86 14.43 33.04
C ALA A 87 28.36 14.08 33.02
N ASP A 88 27.81 14.02 31.81
CA ASP A 88 26.42 13.68 31.55
C ASP A 88 26.30 12.52 30.53
N TRP A 89 25.08 12.26 30.05
CA TRP A 89 24.83 11.23 29.05
C TRP A 89 25.66 11.37 27.77
N ARG A 90 26.05 12.58 27.37
CA ARG A 90 26.85 12.83 26.15
C ARG A 90 28.26 12.31 26.31
N ASP A 91 28.86 12.51 27.49
CA ASP A 91 30.21 12.00 27.78
C ASP A 91 30.21 10.46 27.79
N VAL A 92 29.14 9.86 28.33
CA VAL A 92 28.95 8.40 28.29
C VAL A 92 28.79 7.90 26.85
N TRP A 93 27.96 8.55 26.04
CA TRP A 93 27.75 8.16 24.64
C TRP A 93 29.02 8.33 23.81
N ALA A 94 29.75 9.43 23.99
CA ALA A 94 31.01 9.71 23.31
C ALA A 94 32.08 8.67 23.67
N MET A 95 32.20 8.33 24.95
CA MET A 95 33.10 7.27 25.41
C MET A 95 32.73 5.91 24.79
N ILE A 96 31.46 5.51 24.83
CA ILE A 96 31.03 4.23 24.24
C ILE A 96 31.31 4.20 22.73
N ALA A 97 31.03 5.30 22.02
CA ALA A 97 31.29 5.39 20.59
C ALA A 97 32.78 5.37 20.23
N HIS A 98 33.64 5.80 21.16
CA HIS A 98 35.09 5.73 21.04
C HIS A 98 35.61 4.30 21.26
N GLU A 99 35.14 3.62 22.32
CA GLU A 99 35.58 2.28 22.69
C GLU A 99 35.04 1.18 21.76
N ILE A 100 33.85 1.38 21.17
CA ILE A 100 33.19 0.37 20.35
C ILE A 100 33.67 0.41 18.89
N GLU A 101 34.34 -0.67 18.50
CA GLU A 101 34.55 -1.06 17.11
C GLU A 101 33.38 -1.96 16.68
N ASP A 102 32.67 -1.53 15.63
CA ASP A 102 31.55 -2.27 15.06
C ASP A 102 31.60 -2.20 13.53
N ALA A 103 32.03 -3.30 12.91
CA ALA A 103 32.27 -3.39 11.48
C ALA A 103 30.98 -3.65 10.68
N ASP A 104 31.09 -3.54 9.36
CA ASP A 104 29.97 -3.70 8.43
C ASP A 104 29.39 -5.13 8.39
N ASP A 105 30.18 -6.13 8.79
CA ASP A 105 29.80 -7.55 8.86
C ASP A 105 29.26 -7.97 10.24
N ASN A 106 29.02 -7.00 11.14
CA ASN A 106 28.67 -7.14 12.55
C ASN A 106 29.79 -7.61 13.49
N SER A 107 31.02 -7.86 13.01
CA SER A 107 32.13 -8.12 13.94
C SER A 107 32.33 -6.89 14.85
N ASN A 108 32.48 -7.12 16.15
CA ASN A 108 32.57 -6.05 17.14
C ASN A 108 33.35 -6.46 18.38
N ASN A 109 33.88 -5.47 19.08
CA ASN A 109 34.71 -5.62 20.28
C ASN A 109 33.95 -5.40 21.61
N ARG A 110 32.61 -5.51 21.63
CA ARG A 110 31.78 -5.06 22.77
C ARG A 110 32.17 -5.62 24.14
N PHE A 111 32.73 -6.82 24.19
CA PHE A 111 33.21 -7.42 25.44
C PHE A 111 34.50 -6.76 25.93
N ASP A 112 35.46 -6.52 25.04
CA ASP A 112 36.71 -5.81 25.37
C ASP A 112 36.44 -4.34 25.72
N ALA A 113 35.54 -3.67 24.98
CA ALA A 113 35.10 -2.32 25.29
C ALA A 113 34.46 -2.24 26.69
N ALA A 114 33.59 -3.18 27.05
CA ALA A 114 33.01 -3.23 28.38
C ALA A 114 34.06 -3.45 29.49
N ALA A 115 35.09 -4.27 29.21
CA ALA A 115 36.21 -4.47 30.12
C ALA A 115 37.02 -3.17 30.31
N ALA A 116 37.27 -2.42 29.23
CA ALA A 116 37.92 -1.11 29.30
C ALA A 116 37.09 -0.11 30.12
N ILE A 117 35.77 -0.08 29.94
CA ILE A 117 34.87 0.78 30.72
C ILE A 117 34.86 0.39 32.20
N ASN A 118 34.95 -0.89 32.52
CA ASN A 118 35.05 -1.35 33.90
C ASN A 118 36.27 -0.78 34.64
N GLN A 119 37.35 -0.43 33.93
CA GLN A 119 38.55 0.18 34.54
C GLN A 119 38.31 1.58 35.13
N LEU A 120 37.18 2.20 34.82
CA LEU A 120 36.76 3.46 35.47
C LEU A 120 36.41 3.26 36.96
N PHE A 121 36.23 2.01 37.39
CA PHE A 121 35.83 1.66 38.74
C PHE A 121 36.97 0.98 39.49
N ALA A 122 37.04 1.18 40.81
CA ALA A 122 38.05 0.55 41.66
C ALA A 122 37.81 -0.95 41.93
N ALA A 123 36.61 -1.45 41.59
CA ALA A 123 36.23 -2.87 41.64
C ALA A 123 36.32 -3.51 40.24
N ASP A 124 35.88 -4.76 40.08
CA ASP A 124 35.77 -5.46 38.78
C ASP A 124 34.84 -4.76 37.75
N GLY A 125 34.27 -3.61 38.12
CA GLY A 125 33.35 -2.81 37.34
C GLY A 125 31.94 -3.40 37.25
N PRO A 126 30.98 -2.62 36.74
CA PRO A 126 29.58 -3.05 36.69
C PRO A 126 29.29 -4.01 35.54
N PHE A 127 30.00 -3.93 34.40
CA PHE A 127 29.76 -4.80 33.26
C PHE A 127 30.20 -6.23 33.55
N TRP A 128 29.39 -7.19 33.11
CA TRP A 128 29.67 -8.60 33.36
C TRP A 128 29.04 -9.52 32.32
N GLY A 129 29.41 -10.80 32.38
CA GLY A 129 28.90 -11.84 31.49
C GLY A 129 29.77 -11.98 30.25
N ASN A 130 31.07 -12.19 30.42
CA ASN A 130 31.96 -12.57 29.33
C ASN A 130 31.49 -13.86 28.64
N GLY A 131 30.92 -13.72 27.44
CA GLY A 131 30.40 -14.81 26.62
C GLY A 131 31.42 -15.43 25.67
N LEU A 132 32.67 -14.97 25.67
CA LEU A 132 33.74 -15.51 24.84
C LEU A 132 34.38 -16.75 25.47
N LYS A 133 35.02 -17.55 24.62
CA LYS A 133 35.84 -18.68 25.07
C LYS A 133 37.08 -18.21 25.84
N ARG A 134 37.68 -17.10 25.42
CA ARG A 134 38.79 -16.46 26.16
C ARG A 134 38.29 -15.66 27.34
N ASP A 135 39.11 -15.58 28.38
CA ASP A 135 38.91 -14.61 29.44
C ASP A 135 39.37 -13.23 28.98
N ILE A 136 38.77 -12.20 29.55
CA ILE A 136 39.13 -10.79 29.33
C ILE A 136 39.37 -10.20 30.71
N ASP A 137 40.56 -9.64 30.91
CA ASP A 137 40.89 -8.98 32.16
C ASP A 137 39.94 -7.81 32.42
N GLY A 138 39.44 -7.68 33.65
CA GLY A 138 38.43 -6.67 34.00
C GLY A 138 37.00 -6.96 33.52
N LEU A 139 36.68 -8.15 32.95
CA LEU A 139 35.30 -8.53 32.62
C LEU A 139 34.89 -9.88 33.25
N PRO A 140 34.22 -9.86 34.41
CA PRO A 140 33.81 -11.08 35.09
C PRO A 140 32.76 -11.86 34.31
N ARG A 141 32.79 -13.20 34.41
CA ARG A 141 31.78 -14.09 33.83
C ARG A 141 30.47 -14.12 34.63
N LYS A 142 30.54 -13.82 35.92
CA LYS A 142 29.40 -13.83 36.85
C LYS A 142 29.06 -12.41 37.29
N LYS A 143 27.84 -12.23 37.77
CA LYS A 143 27.37 -10.95 38.29
C LYS A 143 28.25 -10.51 39.46
N PRO A 144 28.79 -9.28 39.44
CA PRO A 144 29.58 -8.75 40.55
C PRO A 144 28.69 -8.41 41.75
N THR A 145 29.30 -8.24 42.91
CA THR A 145 28.66 -7.83 44.17
C THR A 145 28.93 -6.36 44.47
N GLY A 146 28.18 -5.74 45.40
CA GLY A 146 28.45 -4.36 45.85
C GLY A 146 27.68 -3.26 45.10
N TRP A 147 26.57 -3.61 44.42
CA TRP A 147 25.65 -2.67 43.78
C TRP A 147 25.12 -1.63 44.75
N GLY A 148 25.21 -0.34 44.40
CA GLY A 148 24.78 0.79 45.24
C GLY A 148 25.77 1.19 46.33
N GLU A 149 26.88 0.47 46.48
CA GLU A 149 27.95 0.78 47.44
C GLU A 149 29.28 1.08 46.73
N SER A 150 29.88 0.05 46.14
CA SER A 150 31.15 0.14 45.40
C SER A 150 30.94 0.17 43.88
N LEU A 151 29.78 -0.27 43.42
CA LEU A 151 29.31 -0.18 42.04
C LEU A 151 28.12 0.78 41.95
N PRO A 152 27.83 1.34 40.76
CA PRO A 152 26.57 2.04 40.50
C PRO A 152 25.35 1.20 40.88
N GLN A 153 24.15 1.81 40.82
CA GLN A 153 22.93 1.02 40.93
C GLN A 153 22.85 -0.02 39.79
N ASN A 154 22.23 -1.16 40.07
CA ASN A 154 22.12 -2.23 39.09
C ASN A 154 21.09 -1.93 38.00
N LEU A 155 20.03 -1.22 38.37
CA LEU A 155 18.93 -0.85 37.49
C LEU A 155 18.84 0.68 37.42
N ARG A 156 18.37 1.19 36.28
CA ARG A 156 17.90 2.57 36.18
C ARG A 156 16.52 2.68 36.78
N GLN A 157 16.08 3.90 37.10
CA GLN A 157 14.71 4.09 37.58
C GLN A 157 13.66 3.52 36.59
N ALA A 158 13.88 3.72 35.29
CA ALA A 158 12.98 3.21 34.26
C ALA A 158 12.95 1.67 34.18
N ASP A 159 14.05 1.00 34.52
CA ASP A 159 14.11 -0.46 34.54
C ASP A 159 13.36 -1.04 35.75
N GLU A 160 13.38 -0.33 36.89
CA GLU A 160 12.57 -0.70 38.07
C GLU A 160 11.06 -0.56 37.78
N ASP A 161 10.69 0.50 37.06
CA ASP A 161 9.29 0.79 36.70
C ASP A 161 8.75 -0.14 35.60
N ALA A 162 9.64 -0.67 34.74
CA ALA A 162 9.31 -1.57 33.65
C ALA A 162 9.45 -3.05 34.07
N LYS A 163 8.32 -3.69 34.38
CA LYS A 163 8.30 -5.14 34.67
C LYS A 163 8.99 -5.92 33.56
N ALA A 164 9.90 -6.83 33.97
CA ALA A 164 10.74 -7.67 33.10
C ALA A 164 11.93 -6.97 32.40
N ALA A 165 12.14 -5.66 32.58
CA ALA A 165 13.38 -5.01 32.15
C ALA A 165 14.60 -5.67 32.82
N GLN A 166 15.70 -5.74 32.08
CA GLN A 166 16.93 -6.38 32.51
C GLN A 166 18.00 -5.32 32.75
N GLU A 167 18.96 -5.63 33.61
CA GLU A 167 20.09 -4.74 33.87
C GLU A 167 20.94 -4.51 32.62
N VAL A 168 21.25 -3.24 32.36
CA VAL A 168 22.02 -2.79 31.20
C VAL A 168 23.49 -3.24 31.20
N TRP A 169 23.95 -3.82 32.31
CA TRP A 169 25.33 -4.23 32.54
C TRP A 169 25.68 -5.63 32.02
N LYS A 170 24.66 -6.48 31.80
CA LYS A 170 24.87 -7.90 31.45
C LYS A 170 25.05 -8.09 29.94
N LEU A 171 26.20 -8.64 29.54
CA LEU A 171 26.60 -8.76 28.13
C LEU A 171 26.26 -10.09 27.46
N SER A 172 26.01 -11.17 28.22
CA SER A 172 25.63 -12.47 27.66
C SER A 172 24.77 -13.33 28.59
N GLY A 173 24.13 -14.35 28.01
CA GLY A 173 23.20 -15.25 28.70
C GLY A 173 21.74 -14.80 28.57
N ALA A 174 20.82 -15.55 29.19
CA ALA A 174 19.39 -15.21 29.14
C ALA A 174 19.13 -13.80 29.72
N GLY A 175 18.39 -12.97 28.99
CA GLY A 175 18.07 -11.60 29.41
C GLY A 175 19.24 -10.61 29.31
N SER A 176 20.31 -10.91 28.56
CA SER A 176 21.39 -9.94 28.36
C SER A 176 21.00 -8.85 27.37
N VAL A 177 21.06 -7.59 27.81
CA VAL A 177 20.78 -6.43 26.95
C VAL A 177 21.99 -5.50 26.78
N GLY A 178 23.03 -5.63 27.62
CA GLY A 178 24.16 -4.69 27.63
C GLY A 178 24.95 -4.65 26.33
N GLY A 179 25.02 -5.78 25.61
CA GLY A 179 25.64 -5.80 24.28
C GLY A 179 24.84 -5.02 23.23
N GLN A 180 23.51 -5.06 23.29
CA GLN A 180 22.63 -4.29 22.41
C GLN A 180 22.77 -2.80 22.72
N THR A 181 22.78 -2.44 24.01
CA THR A 181 23.01 -1.08 24.49
C THR A 181 24.33 -0.49 23.99
N LEU A 182 25.46 -1.17 24.19
CA LEU A 182 26.78 -0.67 23.76
C LEU A 182 26.86 -0.46 22.24
N THR A 183 26.47 -1.47 21.46
CA THR A 183 26.52 -1.39 19.99
C THR A 183 25.50 -0.40 19.44
N GLY A 184 24.33 -0.28 20.08
CA GLY A 184 23.27 0.65 19.71
C GLY A 184 23.65 2.10 19.95
N ILE A 185 24.14 2.43 21.16
CA ILE A 185 24.63 3.78 21.51
C ILE A 185 25.76 4.20 20.57
N ALA A 186 26.74 3.32 20.30
CA ALA A 186 27.83 3.64 19.38
C ALA A 186 27.36 4.01 17.96
N ARG A 187 26.31 3.34 17.45
CA ARG A 187 25.72 3.67 16.14
C ARG A 187 24.87 4.94 16.19
N LEU A 188 24.09 5.12 17.25
CA LEU A 188 23.27 6.31 17.43
C LEU A 188 24.08 7.58 17.63
N GLU A 189 25.20 7.50 18.33
CA GLU A 189 26.08 8.64 18.55
C GLU A 189 26.69 9.14 17.23
N LYS A 190 27.11 8.20 16.36
CA LYS A 190 27.56 8.53 14.99
C LYS A 190 26.43 9.19 14.18
N LEU A 191 25.21 8.67 14.26
CA LEU A 191 24.05 9.25 13.57
C LEU A 191 23.72 10.65 14.10
N ARG A 192 23.72 10.85 15.43
CA ARG A 192 23.46 12.13 16.09
C ARG A 192 24.51 13.18 15.71
N HIS A 193 25.79 12.81 15.61
CA HIS A 193 26.83 13.73 15.14
C HIS A 193 26.68 14.09 13.66
N ALA A 194 26.24 13.15 12.83
CA ALA A 194 25.97 13.41 11.41
C ALA A 194 24.71 14.27 11.19
N ARG A 195 23.84 14.45 12.20
CA ARG A 195 22.52 15.07 12.07
C ARG A 195 22.22 16.10 13.15
N GLY A 196 22.12 17.37 12.76
CA GLY A 196 21.66 18.44 13.66
C GLY A 196 20.16 18.41 13.98
N ASP A 197 19.36 17.66 13.21
CA ASP A 197 17.90 17.63 13.30
C ASP A 197 17.33 16.47 14.14
N LEU A 198 18.18 15.63 14.73
CA LEU A 198 17.81 14.48 15.56
C LEU A 198 17.96 14.80 17.06
N ALA A 199 16.89 14.63 17.82
CA ALA A 199 16.89 14.68 19.28
C ALA A 199 16.98 13.28 19.90
N ILE A 200 17.73 13.12 20.98
CA ILE A 200 17.76 11.90 21.79
C ILE A 200 16.87 12.09 23.02
N TRP A 201 15.69 11.47 23.04
CA TRP A 201 14.77 11.53 24.17
C TRP A 201 15.20 10.56 25.29
N PRO A 202 15.04 10.92 26.59
CA PRO A 202 14.43 12.15 27.11
C PRO A 202 15.41 13.30 27.32
N PHE A 203 16.70 13.12 27.01
CA PHE A 203 17.74 14.13 27.21
C PHE A 203 17.52 15.41 26.38
N GLN A 204 16.90 15.24 25.21
CA GLN A 204 16.57 16.29 24.25
C GLN A 204 15.14 16.07 23.74
N THR A 205 14.46 17.17 23.41
CA THR A 205 13.08 17.15 22.87
C THR A 205 13.01 17.84 21.50
N LEU A 206 11.83 17.78 20.87
CA LEU A 206 11.52 18.61 19.70
C LEU A 206 11.69 20.10 20.03
N GLY A 207 12.12 20.87 19.03
CA GLY A 207 12.49 22.29 19.19
C GLY A 207 13.95 22.56 18.78
N GLU A 208 14.37 23.83 18.78
CA GLU A 208 15.76 24.24 18.46
C GLU A 208 16.28 23.72 17.10
N GLY A 209 15.41 23.65 16.09
CA GLY A 209 15.77 23.13 14.76
C GLY A 209 15.73 21.60 14.62
N ARG A 210 15.32 20.86 15.67
CA ARG A 210 15.16 19.40 15.63
C ARG A 210 13.78 18.99 15.12
N SER A 211 13.77 18.04 14.19
CA SER A 211 12.59 17.54 13.47
C SER A 211 12.30 16.07 13.77
N HIS A 212 13.30 15.33 14.27
CA HIS A 212 13.20 13.90 14.53
C HIS A 212 13.54 13.60 15.99
N VAL A 213 12.99 12.51 16.52
CA VAL A 213 13.24 12.05 17.89
C VAL A 213 13.61 10.58 17.84
N ALA A 214 14.78 10.24 18.40
CA ALA A 214 15.11 8.89 18.80
C ALA A 214 14.71 8.68 20.25
N ALA A 215 14.04 7.57 20.58
CA ALA A 215 13.67 7.21 21.93
C ALA A 215 13.93 5.73 22.20
N GLU A 216 14.27 5.41 23.44
CA GLU A 216 14.25 4.03 23.92
C GLU A 216 12.80 3.54 24.00
N VAL A 217 12.56 2.36 23.44
CA VAL A 217 11.30 1.63 23.57
C VAL A 217 11.58 0.25 24.15
N PHE A 218 10.58 -0.35 24.78
CA PHE A 218 10.67 -1.69 25.32
C PHE A 218 9.42 -2.47 24.94
N PRO A 219 9.43 -3.30 23.88
CA PRO A 219 8.24 -4.00 23.42
C PRO A 219 7.62 -4.93 24.48
N SER A 220 8.43 -5.44 25.41
CA SER A 220 7.95 -6.28 26.52
C SER A 220 7.28 -5.49 27.66
N LEU A 221 7.17 -4.16 27.54
CA LEU A 221 6.42 -3.30 28.45
C LEU A 221 4.91 -3.59 28.43
N ILE A 222 4.43 -4.24 27.38
CA ILE A 222 3.02 -4.48 27.07
C ILE A 222 2.83 -5.91 26.56
N ASP A 223 1.63 -6.44 26.73
CA ASP A 223 1.25 -7.75 26.22
C ASP A 223 0.95 -7.65 24.73
N ILE A 224 1.83 -8.23 23.91
CA ILE A 224 1.68 -8.34 22.46
C ILE A 224 1.30 -9.79 22.14
N ALA A 225 0.15 -9.96 21.49
CA ALA A 225 -0.31 -11.27 21.05
C ALA A 225 0.65 -11.83 19.99
N GLN A 226 1.25 -12.98 20.28
CA GLN A 226 2.20 -13.62 19.37
C GLN A 226 1.47 -14.54 18.39
N ASN A 227 1.81 -14.42 17.11
CA ASN A 227 1.48 -15.44 16.11
C ASN A 227 2.65 -16.44 16.04
N GLU A 228 2.38 -17.73 16.22
CA GLU A 228 3.42 -18.78 16.14
C GLU A 228 4.06 -18.89 14.75
N ALA A 229 3.37 -18.41 13.70
CA ALA A 229 3.88 -18.44 12.33
C ALA A 229 4.89 -17.32 12.00
N GLU A 230 5.09 -16.33 12.87
CA GLU A 230 5.97 -15.20 12.63
C GLU A 230 7.05 -15.04 13.72
N PRO A 231 8.25 -14.52 13.39
CA PRO A 231 9.25 -14.17 14.39
C PRO A 231 8.68 -13.16 15.42
N ARG A 232 8.92 -13.42 16.71
CA ARG A 232 8.44 -12.56 17.80
C ARG A 232 8.90 -11.11 17.64
N ASP A 233 10.18 -10.93 17.36
CA ASP A 233 10.81 -9.61 17.21
C ASP A 233 10.13 -8.78 16.10
N LYS A 234 9.77 -9.44 14.98
CA LYS A 234 9.00 -8.83 13.89
C LYS A 234 7.63 -8.36 14.39
N THR A 235 6.85 -9.25 15.01
CA THR A 235 5.51 -8.92 15.51
C THR A 235 5.55 -7.78 16.53
N GLN A 236 6.59 -7.74 17.37
CA GLN A 236 6.80 -6.70 18.37
C GLN A 236 7.01 -5.31 17.74
N VAL A 237 7.94 -5.17 16.78
CA VAL A 237 8.19 -3.87 16.13
C VAL A 237 7.00 -3.38 15.31
N GLU A 238 6.28 -4.28 14.63
CA GLU A 238 5.10 -3.94 13.84
C GLU A 238 3.97 -3.41 14.72
N THR A 239 3.68 -4.13 15.80
CA THR A 239 2.60 -3.81 16.73
C THR A 239 2.89 -2.48 17.42
N LEU A 240 4.12 -2.29 17.88
CA LEU A 240 4.51 -1.07 18.58
C LEU A 240 4.51 0.15 17.66
N ALA A 241 4.95 0.01 16.40
CA ALA A 241 4.92 1.09 15.41
C ALA A 241 3.49 1.60 15.17
N ARG A 242 2.52 0.68 15.02
CA ARG A 242 1.10 1.03 14.86
C ARG A 242 0.51 1.63 16.13
N ALA A 243 0.82 1.07 17.29
CA ALA A 243 0.29 1.55 18.56
C ALA A 243 0.74 2.99 18.85
N LEU A 244 2.03 3.30 18.64
CA LEU A 244 2.55 4.65 18.84
C LEU A 244 2.00 5.64 17.81
N GLN A 245 1.84 5.24 16.54
CA GLN A 245 1.15 6.06 15.55
C GLN A 245 -0.29 6.38 15.96
N GLN A 246 -1.02 5.39 16.49
CA GLN A 246 -2.40 5.60 16.93
C GLN A 246 -2.47 6.52 18.16
N LEU A 247 -1.54 6.36 19.10
CA LEU A 247 -1.42 7.27 20.25
C LEU A 247 -1.11 8.69 19.82
N ASP A 248 -0.29 8.88 18.79
CA ASP A 248 0.02 10.20 18.25
C ASP A 248 -1.20 10.85 17.58
N ARG A 249 -1.90 10.12 16.71
CA ARG A 249 -3.17 10.56 16.09
C ARG A 249 -4.24 10.94 17.11
N ASN A 250 -4.25 10.26 18.26
CA ASN A 250 -5.16 10.55 19.36
C ASN A 250 -4.66 11.70 20.27
N GLY A 251 -3.49 12.28 20.00
CA GLY A 251 -2.88 13.35 20.78
C GLY A 251 -2.37 12.90 22.16
N GLN A 252 -2.13 11.60 22.34
CA GLN A 252 -1.70 11.00 23.61
C GLN A 252 -0.18 10.85 23.72
N LEU A 253 0.55 10.83 22.59
CA LEU A 253 2.00 10.67 22.57
C LEU A 253 2.76 11.87 23.17
N ASP A 254 2.26 13.10 22.96
CA ASP A 254 2.86 14.32 23.52
C ASP A 254 2.94 14.29 25.05
N ALA A 255 1.90 13.78 25.73
CA ALA A 255 1.90 13.63 27.18
C ALA A 255 2.95 12.62 27.65
N MET A 256 3.11 11.51 26.92
CA MET A 256 4.11 10.48 27.22
C MET A 256 5.54 11.01 27.09
N MET A 257 5.81 11.78 26.04
CA MET A 257 7.12 12.41 25.83
C MET A 257 7.50 13.39 26.94
N ARG A 258 6.52 14.03 27.60
CA ARG A 258 6.75 14.97 28.70
C ARG A 258 6.85 14.30 30.07
N ALA A 259 6.50 13.02 30.21
CA ALA A 259 6.44 12.35 31.51
C ALA A 259 7.75 12.39 32.32
N PRO A 260 8.95 12.21 31.71
CA PRO A 260 10.21 12.26 32.47
C PRO A 260 10.61 13.68 32.93
N SER A 261 9.86 14.73 32.58
CA SER A 261 10.23 16.14 32.79
C SER A 261 10.57 16.52 34.24
N ARG A 262 10.14 15.73 35.23
CA ARG A 262 10.44 15.96 36.66
C ARG A 262 11.56 15.08 37.22
N ASN A 263 12.05 14.09 36.45
CA ASN A 263 13.13 13.21 36.88
C ASN A 263 14.47 13.71 36.31
N THR A 264 15.15 14.56 37.08
CA THR A 264 16.42 15.18 36.66
C THR A 264 17.53 14.16 36.42
N ILE A 265 17.52 13.03 37.13
CA ILE A 265 18.47 11.93 36.93
C ILE A 265 18.25 11.28 35.56
N ALA A 266 17.00 10.97 35.21
CA ALA A 266 16.67 10.44 33.89
C ALA A 266 17.02 11.42 32.75
N LEU A 267 16.78 12.72 32.97
CA LEU A 267 17.05 13.78 31.98
C LEU A 267 18.53 14.13 31.81
N LYS A 268 19.40 13.72 32.74
CA LYS A 268 20.84 14.03 32.69
C LYS A 268 21.72 12.80 32.49
N HIS A 269 21.29 11.63 32.99
CA HIS A 269 22.16 10.47 33.13
C HIS A 269 21.54 9.16 32.62
N GLU A 270 20.33 8.80 33.07
CA GLU A 270 19.85 7.41 32.94
C GLU A 270 18.99 7.12 31.71
N ALA A 271 18.46 8.16 31.05
CA ALA A 271 17.37 8.04 30.09
C ALA A 271 16.08 7.49 30.72
N SER A 272 15.10 7.14 29.88
CA SER A 272 13.83 6.53 30.27
C SER A 272 13.28 5.69 29.13
N ILE A 273 12.30 4.84 29.43
CA ILE A 273 11.61 4.00 28.45
C ILE A 273 10.31 4.69 28.02
N MET A 274 10.10 4.83 26.71
CA MET A 274 8.88 5.43 26.18
C MET A 274 7.64 4.66 26.66
N GLY A 275 6.74 5.35 27.35
CA GLY A 275 5.47 4.79 27.82
C GLY A 275 5.52 4.04 29.15
N VAL A 276 6.64 4.01 29.88
CA VAL A 276 6.72 3.30 31.17
C VAL A 276 5.72 3.81 32.21
N ALA A 277 5.48 5.12 32.27
CA ALA A 277 4.44 5.73 33.11
C ALA A 277 3.02 5.67 32.50
N HIS A 278 2.87 5.08 31.30
CA HIS A 278 1.65 5.08 30.50
C HIS A 278 1.33 3.70 29.91
N GLN A 279 1.79 2.62 30.56
CA GLN A 279 1.62 1.23 30.12
C GLN A 279 0.17 0.92 29.70
N ALA A 280 -0.83 1.33 30.50
CA ALA A 280 -2.24 1.11 30.20
C ALA A 280 -2.74 1.83 28.93
N ASN A 281 -2.13 2.97 28.57
CA ASN A 281 -2.45 3.67 27.32
C ASN A 281 -1.85 2.92 26.13
N VAL A 282 -0.59 2.50 26.25
CA VAL A 282 0.09 1.73 25.20
C VAL A 282 -0.60 0.38 24.98
N GLN A 283 -1.00 -0.32 26.04
CA GLN A 283 -1.75 -1.58 25.95
C GLN A 283 -3.08 -1.42 25.21
N ARG A 284 -3.84 -0.36 25.52
CA ARG A 284 -5.11 -0.07 24.83
C ARG A 284 -4.90 0.25 23.35
N ALA A 285 -3.82 0.97 23.02
CA ALA A 285 -3.47 1.27 21.63
C ALA A 285 -3.03 0.00 20.87
N VAL A 286 -2.33 -0.92 21.53
CA VAL A 286 -2.03 -2.24 20.94
C VAL A 286 -3.33 -2.98 20.65
N GLN A 287 -4.23 -3.12 21.63
CA GLN A 287 -5.50 -3.82 21.45
C GLN A 287 -6.35 -3.26 20.30
N SER A 288 -6.40 -1.92 20.16
CA SER A 288 -7.14 -1.28 19.07
C SER A 288 -6.42 -1.38 17.72
N SER A 289 -5.08 -1.40 17.69
CA SER A 289 -4.29 -1.56 16.46
C SER A 289 -4.18 -3.01 15.96
N THR A 290 -4.34 -4.00 16.86
CA THR A 290 -4.37 -5.44 16.55
C THR A 290 -5.76 -5.96 16.23
N GLN A 291 -6.81 -5.21 16.54
CA GLN A 291 -8.12 -5.46 15.96
C GLN A 291 -7.97 -5.27 14.45
N LYS A 292 -7.92 -6.39 13.71
CA LYS A 292 -8.24 -6.41 12.28
C LYS A 292 -9.43 -5.46 12.12
N ALA A 293 -9.29 -4.45 11.26
CA ALA A 293 -10.43 -3.66 10.81
C ALA A 293 -11.57 -4.65 10.62
N PRO A 294 -12.74 -4.44 11.28
CA PRO A 294 -13.80 -5.43 11.28
C PRO A 294 -13.95 -5.89 9.84
N ASN A 295 -14.01 -7.20 9.63
CA ASN A 295 -14.30 -7.78 8.34
C ASN A 295 -15.63 -7.15 7.93
N LEU A 296 -15.57 -6.04 7.21
CA LEU A 296 -16.69 -5.32 6.68
C LEU A 296 -17.15 -6.21 5.54
N MET A 297 -17.75 -7.34 5.89
CA MET A 297 -18.70 -8.04 5.05
C MET A 297 -19.80 -7.02 4.83
N ARG A 298 -19.58 -6.17 3.83
CA ARG A 298 -20.58 -5.24 3.34
C ARG A 298 -21.80 -6.11 2.99
N PRO A 299 -23.01 -5.76 3.43
CA PRO A 299 -24.19 -6.46 3.01
C PRO A 299 -24.41 -6.13 1.52
N TYR A 300 -23.94 -7.01 0.63
CA TYR A 300 -24.22 -6.95 -0.80
C TYR A 300 -24.71 -8.32 -1.26
N GLU A 301 -25.57 -8.33 -2.27
CA GLU A 301 -26.06 -9.55 -2.89
C GLU A 301 -24.89 -10.31 -3.53
N LYS A 302 -24.82 -11.62 -3.30
CA LYS A 302 -23.73 -12.49 -3.77
C LYS A 302 -24.21 -13.51 -4.80
N ASP A 303 -25.51 -13.69 -4.96
CA ASP A 303 -26.08 -14.53 -6.01
C ASP A 303 -26.12 -13.76 -7.34
N PRO A 304 -25.32 -14.14 -8.36
CA PRO A 304 -25.33 -13.49 -9.66
C PRO A 304 -26.72 -13.51 -10.31
N GLN A 305 -27.49 -14.59 -10.14
CA GLN A 305 -28.81 -14.71 -10.75
C GLN A 305 -29.80 -13.73 -10.11
N ALA A 306 -29.77 -13.61 -8.78
CA ALA A 306 -30.54 -12.61 -8.05
C ALA A 306 -30.17 -11.17 -8.47
N ILE A 307 -28.87 -10.88 -8.67
CA ILE A 307 -28.40 -9.56 -9.14
C ILE A 307 -28.95 -9.25 -10.54
N TYR A 308 -28.87 -10.19 -11.48
CA TYR A 308 -29.40 -10.00 -12.83
C TYR A 308 -30.93 -9.81 -12.83
N ALA A 309 -31.65 -10.67 -12.11
CA ALA A 309 -33.10 -10.59 -12.00
C ALA A 309 -33.56 -9.25 -11.40
N ALA A 310 -32.94 -8.82 -10.29
CA ALA A 310 -33.22 -7.54 -9.65
C ALA A 310 -32.89 -6.36 -10.58
N SER A 311 -31.72 -6.39 -11.23
CA SER A 311 -31.30 -5.33 -12.17
C SER A 311 -32.29 -5.17 -13.31
N PHE A 312 -32.71 -6.25 -13.97
CA PHE A 312 -33.66 -6.18 -15.08
C PHE A 312 -35.08 -5.80 -14.65
N ALA A 313 -35.53 -6.24 -13.47
CA ALA A 313 -36.79 -5.79 -12.89
C ALA A 313 -36.78 -4.27 -12.64
N THR A 314 -35.69 -3.74 -12.10
CA THR A 314 -35.51 -2.28 -11.94
C THR A 314 -35.55 -1.55 -13.28
N VAL A 315 -34.84 -2.06 -14.31
CA VAL A 315 -34.88 -1.43 -15.65
C VAL A 315 -36.30 -1.40 -16.21
N ARG A 316 -37.05 -2.50 -16.13
CA ARG A 316 -38.45 -2.54 -16.61
C ARG A 316 -39.37 -1.60 -15.87
N ALA A 317 -39.14 -1.39 -14.58
CA ALA A 317 -39.93 -0.48 -13.77
C ALA A 317 -39.65 1.01 -14.05
N GLU A 318 -38.41 1.35 -14.41
CA GLU A 318 -37.98 2.75 -14.53
C GLU A 318 -37.87 3.26 -15.97
N ALA A 319 -37.59 2.38 -16.94
CA ALA A 319 -37.40 2.77 -18.34
C ALA A 319 -38.71 2.84 -19.12
N LYS A 320 -38.80 3.79 -20.06
CA LYS A 320 -39.93 3.91 -21.00
C LYS A 320 -39.79 2.90 -22.13
N LEU A 321 -40.21 1.66 -21.86
CA LEU A 321 -40.06 0.55 -22.80
C LEU A 321 -41.29 0.33 -23.70
N ASP A 322 -42.42 0.96 -23.39
CA ASP A 322 -43.72 0.85 -24.06
C ASP A 322 -43.69 1.14 -25.58
N ARG A 323 -42.70 1.92 -26.02
CA ARG A 323 -42.49 2.24 -27.44
C ARG A 323 -41.76 1.15 -28.25
N PHE A 324 -41.24 0.10 -27.60
CA PHE A 324 -40.47 -0.96 -28.27
C PHE A 324 -41.34 -2.19 -28.51
N ASP A 325 -41.06 -2.90 -29.60
CA ASP A 325 -41.52 -4.28 -29.75
C ASP A 325 -40.72 -5.22 -28.83
N ALA A 326 -41.12 -6.48 -28.75
CA ALA A 326 -40.48 -7.46 -27.86
C ALA A 326 -38.97 -7.65 -28.13
N GLY A 327 -38.53 -7.51 -29.38
CA GLY A 327 -37.11 -7.64 -29.74
C GLY A 327 -36.31 -6.42 -29.28
N MET A 328 -36.79 -5.24 -29.63
CA MET A 328 -36.18 -3.97 -29.25
C MET A 328 -36.24 -3.72 -27.73
N GLU A 329 -37.27 -4.19 -27.04
CA GLU A 329 -37.35 -4.15 -25.57
C GLU A 329 -36.17 -4.92 -24.95
N ARG A 330 -35.93 -6.16 -25.39
CA ARG A 330 -34.83 -7.00 -24.90
C ARG A 330 -33.48 -6.33 -25.15
N LEU A 331 -33.30 -5.75 -26.33
CA LEU A 331 -32.09 -5.00 -26.67
C LEU A 331 -31.93 -3.79 -25.76
N ALA A 332 -32.96 -2.95 -25.61
CA ALA A 332 -32.92 -1.75 -24.78
C ALA A 332 -32.58 -2.07 -23.32
N ILE A 333 -33.20 -3.11 -22.73
CA ILE A 333 -32.89 -3.56 -21.37
C ILE A 333 -31.41 -3.92 -21.23
N ARG A 334 -30.85 -4.67 -22.19
CA ARG A 334 -29.43 -5.08 -22.15
C ARG A 334 -28.49 -3.88 -22.28
N LEU A 335 -28.83 -2.87 -23.09
CA LEU A 335 -28.05 -1.64 -23.20
C LEU A 335 -28.05 -0.84 -21.89
N ILE A 336 -29.22 -0.68 -21.27
CA ILE A 336 -29.36 0.03 -19.99
C ILE A 336 -28.55 -0.67 -18.91
N HIS A 337 -28.65 -2.00 -18.80
CA HIS A 337 -27.87 -2.78 -17.85
C HIS A 337 -26.36 -2.61 -18.04
N ALA A 338 -25.89 -2.55 -19.29
CA ALA A 338 -24.46 -2.40 -19.59
C ALA A 338 -23.88 -1.04 -19.21
N CYS A 339 -24.71 -0.01 -19.00
CA CYS A 339 -24.24 1.35 -18.73
C CYS A 339 -24.86 2.03 -17.50
N GLY A 340 -25.84 1.42 -16.85
CA GLY A 340 -26.51 1.94 -15.65
C GLY A 340 -27.34 3.21 -15.89
N MET A 341 -27.79 3.47 -17.12
CA MET A 341 -28.50 4.70 -17.49
C MET A 341 -29.88 4.40 -18.11
N ILE A 342 -30.94 4.57 -17.32
CA ILE A 342 -32.35 4.33 -17.72
C ILE A 342 -32.75 5.15 -18.95
N GLU A 343 -32.25 6.39 -19.05
CA GLU A 343 -32.57 7.33 -20.12
C GLU A 343 -32.03 6.93 -21.49
N VAL A 344 -31.27 5.83 -21.59
CA VAL A 344 -30.86 5.26 -22.89
C VAL A 344 -32.08 4.92 -23.74
N ALA A 345 -33.14 4.36 -23.16
CA ALA A 345 -34.38 4.04 -23.86
C ALA A 345 -34.94 5.23 -24.66
N ASP A 346 -35.02 6.41 -24.03
CA ASP A 346 -35.57 7.63 -24.63
C ASP A 346 -34.76 8.12 -25.84
N ARG A 347 -33.48 7.74 -25.91
CA ARG A 347 -32.51 8.28 -26.87
C ARG A 347 -32.21 7.33 -28.03
N LEU A 348 -32.75 6.12 -28.03
CA LEU A 348 -32.56 5.19 -29.13
C LEU A 348 -33.31 5.66 -30.40
N ALA A 349 -32.58 5.69 -31.51
CA ALA A 349 -33.11 5.74 -32.86
C ALA A 349 -32.86 4.38 -33.51
N TYR A 350 -33.85 3.83 -34.19
CA TYR A 350 -33.76 2.48 -34.74
C TYR A 350 -34.70 2.30 -35.92
N SER A 351 -34.35 1.36 -36.81
CA SER A 351 -35.25 0.85 -37.84
C SER A 351 -36.24 -0.15 -37.24
N ALA A 352 -37.46 -0.22 -37.79
CA ALA A 352 -38.50 -1.14 -37.30
C ALA A 352 -38.05 -2.61 -37.28
N ASN A 353 -37.21 -3.03 -38.23
CA ASN A 353 -36.75 -4.42 -38.34
C ASN A 353 -35.36 -4.66 -37.75
N ALA A 354 -34.75 -3.68 -37.08
CA ALA A 354 -33.33 -3.76 -36.70
C ALA A 354 -32.97 -4.95 -35.82
N TYR A 355 -33.83 -5.28 -34.85
CA TYR A 355 -33.62 -6.46 -34.01
C TYR A 355 -33.71 -7.75 -34.82
N ALA A 356 -34.77 -7.91 -35.62
CA ALA A 356 -34.99 -9.11 -36.41
C ALA A 356 -33.89 -9.32 -37.46
N ALA A 357 -33.49 -8.26 -38.18
CA ALA A 357 -32.43 -8.29 -39.18
C ALA A 357 -31.10 -8.75 -38.57
N GLY A 358 -30.70 -8.15 -37.43
CA GLY A 358 -29.49 -8.53 -36.73
C GLY A 358 -29.53 -9.95 -36.15
N HIS A 359 -30.65 -10.33 -35.55
CA HIS A 359 -30.81 -11.66 -34.96
C HIS A 359 -30.74 -12.78 -36.00
N GLU A 360 -31.44 -12.60 -37.13
CA GLU A 360 -31.45 -13.58 -38.22
C GLU A 360 -30.09 -13.62 -38.95
N ALA A 361 -29.40 -12.49 -39.11
CA ALA A 361 -28.04 -12.46 -39.64
C ALA A 361 -27.09 -13.33 -38.79
N LEU A 362 -27.09 -13.17 -37.47
CA LEU A 362 -26.25 -13.97 -36.56
C LEU A 362 -26.63 -15.45 -36.57
N LYS A 363 -27.92 -15.79 -36.60
CA LYS A 363 -28.38 -17.17 -36.75
C LYS A 363 -27.90 -17.81 -38.06
N ASN A 364 -27.85 -17.02 -39.13
CA ASN A 364 -27.38 -17.47 -40.43
C ASN A 364 -25.85 -17.57 -40.52
N GLY A 365 -25.11 -17.04 -39.54
CA GLY A 365 -23.65 -17.14 -39.45
C GLY A 365 -22.92 -15.88 -39.93
N ALA A 366 -23.61 -14.75 -40.02
CA ALA A 366 -23.00 -13.50 -40.45
C ALA A 366 -21.86 -13.07 -39.51
N PRO A 367 -20.75 -12.54 -40.05
CA PRO A 367 -19.67 -12.01 -39.23
C PRO A 367 -20.12 -10.75 -38.48
N ILE A 368 -19.45 -10.49 -37.36
CA ILE A 368 -19.60 -9.28 -36.55
C ILE A 368 -18.36 -8.41 -36.77
N LEU A 369 -18.54 -7.24 -37.37
CA LEU A 369 -17.47 -6.29 -37.67
C LEU A 369 -17.41 -5.23 -36.58
N CYS A 370 -16.25 -5.04 -35.96
CA CYS A 370 -16.08 -4.21 -34.77
C CYS A 370 -15.03 -3.11 -35.00
N ASP A 371 -15.36 -1.87 -34.66
CA ASP A 371 -14.46 -0.71 -34.85
C ASP A 371 -13.24 -0.71 -33.93
N CYS A 372 -13.33 -1.36 -32.76
CA CYS A 372 -12.22 -1.48 -31.82
C CYS A 372 -12.25 -2.79 -31.02
N GLU A 373 -11.09 -3.12 -30.44
CA GLU A 373 -10.89 -4.37 -29.68
C GLU A 373 -11.84 -4.49 -28.49
N MET A 374 -12.17 -3.38 -27.82
CA MET A 374 -13.07 -3.41 -26.67
C MET A 374 -14.49 -3.86 -27.04
N VAL A 375 -14.97 -3.53 -28.25
CA VAL A 375 -16.26 -4.04 -28.74
C VAL A 375 -16.17 -5.55 -28.95
N GLY A 376 -15.12 -5.99 -29.64
CA GLY A 376 -14.89 -7.42 -29.94
C GLY A 376 -14.71 -8.28 -28.69
N ALA A 377 -14.06 -7.74 -27.66
CA ALA A 377 -13.82 -8.41 -26.37
C ALA A 377 -15.08 -8.47 -25.48
N GLY A 378 -16.00 -7.51 -25.60
CA GLY A 378 -17.26 -7.49 -24.84
C GLY A 378 -18.33 -8.45 -25.38
N ILE A 379 -18.14 -9.03 -26.56
CA ILE A 379 -19.07 -10.00 -27.16
C ILE A 379 -18.88 -11.37 -26.50
N ILE A 380 -19.97 -11.91 -25.94
CA ILE A 380 -19.99 -13.17 -25.20
C ILE A 380 -20.04 -14.32 -26.19
N ARG A 381 -18.88 -14.94 -26.46
CA ARG A 381 -18.72 -15.96 -27.53
C ARG A 381 -19.67 -17.14 -27.40
N ARG A 382 -19.92 -17.62 -26.18
CA ARG A 382 -20.85 -18.73 -25.90
C ARG A 382 -22.32 -18.44 -26.26
N TYR A 383 -22.70 -17.18 -26.50
CA TYR A 383 -24.06 -16.81 -26.90
C TYR A 383 -24.23 -16.69 -28.42
N LEU A 384 -23.14 -16.78 -29.19
CA LEU A 384 -23.20 -16.68 -30.64
C LEU A 384 -23.79 -17.98 -31.22
N PRO A 385 -24.87 -17.92 -32.01
CA PRO A 385 -25.64 -19.11 -32.38
C PRO A 385 -24.97 -20.04 -33.41
N LYS A 386 -23.89 -19.59 -34.07
CA LYS A 386 -23.24 -20.33 -35.17
C LYS A 386 -21.73 -20.07 -35.23
N ASP A 387 -21.10 -19.92 -34.06
CA ASP A 387 -19.67 -19.57 -33.94
C ASP A 387 -19.28 -18.37 -34.81
N ASN A 388 -20.17 -17.38 -34.87
CA ASN A 388 -20.02 -16.17 -35.69
C ASN A 388 -18.64 -15.52 -35.48
N SER A 389 -17.96 -15.24 -36.59
CA SER A 389 -16.65 -14.59 -36.56
C SER A 389 -16.78 -13.16 -36.04
N VAL A 390 -15.98 -12.77 -35.06
CA VAL A 390 -15.88 -11.37 -34.61
C VAL A 390 -14.55 -10.81 -35.11
N ILE A 391 -14.63 -9.80 -35.96
CA ILE A 391 -13.51 -9.28 -36.72
C ILE A 391 -13.23 -7.84 -36.26
N VAL A 392 -11.98 -7.59 -35.91
CA VAL A 392 -11.45 -6.26 -35.58
C VAL A 392 -10.19 -6.05 -36.41
N THR A 393 -10.18 -5.04 -37.28
CA THR A 393 -9.07 -4.72 -38.19
C THR A 393 -8.27 -3.49 -37.74
N LEU A 394 -8.62 -2.89 -36.59
CA LEU A 394 -7.98 -1.69 -36.05
C LEU A 394 -6.46 -1.86 -35.85
N ASN A 395 -6.03 -3.06 -35.44
CA ASN A 395 -4.63 -3.41 -35.20
C ASN A 395 -4.02 -4.25 -36.33
N ASP A 396 -4.69 -4.38 -37.49
CA ASP A 396 -4.07 -4.97 -38.67
C ASP A 396 -2.77 -4.20 -38.99
N PRO A 397 -1.64 -4.87 -39.22
CA PRO A 397 -0.37 -4.21 -39.51
C PRO A 397 -0.43 -3.21 -40.68
N ARG A 398 -1.39 -3.37 -41.60
CA ARG A 398 -1.61 -2.48 -42.75
C ARG A 398 -2.36 -1.20 -42.38
N THR A 399 -3.15 -1.19 -41.30
CA THR A 399 -4.04 -0.07 -40.92
C THR A 399 -3.31 1.25 -40.68
N PRO A 400 -2.18 1.33 -39.94
CA PRO A 400 -1.50 2.60 -39.70
C PRO A 400 -1.01 3.29 -40.98
N GLU A 401 -0.49 2.51 -41.92
CA GLU A 401 0.03 3.03 -43.19
C GLU A 401 -1.12 3.44 -44.12
N HIS A 402 -2.18 2.62 -44.17
CA HIS A 402 -3.38 2.90 -44.97
C HIS A 402 -4.11 4.17 -44.49
N ALA A 403 -4.20 4.38 -43.17
CA ALA A 403 -4.76 5.59 -42.59
C ALA A 403 -4.04 6.87 -43.06
N LYS A 404 -2.71 6.81 -43.18
CA LYS A 404 -1.92 7.93 -43.73
C LYS A 404 -2.22 8.13 -45.21
N SER A 405 -2.33 7.07 -46.01
CA SER A 405 -2.55 7.21 -47.46
C SER A 405 -3.92 7.80 -47.80
N ILE A 406 -4.96 7.48 -47.02
CA ILE A 406 -6.31 8.04 -47.23
C ILE A 406 -6.57 9.34 -46.46
N GLY A 407 -5.58 9.83 -45.68
CA GLY A 407 -5.70 11.05 -44.89
C GLY A 407 -6.78 10.98 -43.79
N ASN A 408 -7.00 9.80 -43.21
CA ASN A 408 -8.07 9.56 -42.24
C ASN A 408 -7.54 8.88 -40.96
N THR A 409 -8.40 8.70 -39.96
CA THR A 409 -8.07 8.01 -38.72
C THR A 409 -7.86 6.51 -38.94
N ARG A 410 -7.11 5.86 -38.04
CA ARG A 410 -6.93 4.38 -38.06
C ARG A 410 -8.25 3.63 -38.00
N SER A 411 -9.20 4.10 -37.19
CA SER A 411 -10.51 3.44 -37.09
C SER A 411 -11.34 3.56 -38.37
N ALA A 412 -11.26 4.68 -39.09
CA ALA A 412 -11.87 4.80 -40.41
C ALA A 412 -11.17 3.89 -41.43
N ALA A 413 -9.83 3.97 -41.53
CA ALA A 413 -9.06 3.15 -42.46
C ALA A 413 -9.23 1.64 -42.24
N ALA A 414 -9.46 1.20 -41.00
CA ALA A 414 -9.73 -0.19 -40.67
C ALA A 414 -11.04 -0.71 -41.30
N VAL A 415 -12.02 0.17 -41.56
CA VAL A 415 -13.30 -0.17 -42.21
C VAL A 415 -13.09 -0.62 -43.65
N ASP A 416 -12.08 -0.10 -44.36
CA ASP A 416 -11.77 -0.54 -45.73
C ASP A 416 -11.43 -2.04 -45.79
N PHE A 417 -10.86 -2.59 -44.71
CA PHE A 417 -10.56 -4.01 -44.59
C PHE A 417 -11.78 -4.87 -44.22
N TRP A 418 -12.97 -4.30 -44.16
CA TRP A 418 -14.23 -5.05 -43.96
C TRP A 418 -14.90 -5.44 -45.27
N ALA A 419 -14.45 -4.93 -46.43
CA ALA A 419 -15.15 -5.06 -47.71
C ALA A 419 -15.57 -6.50 -48.04
N ASP A 420 -14.66 -7.47 -47.86
CA ASP A 420 -14.90 -8.91 -48.14
C ASP A 420 -15.88 -9.58 -47.17
N HIS A 421 -16.22 -8.91 -46.07
CA HIS A 421 -17.06 -9.42 -44.99
C HIS A 421 -18.33 -8.60 -44.78
N LEU A 422 -18.53 -7.50 -45.50
CA LEU A 422 -19.52 -6.48 -45.15
C LEU A 422 -20.96 -6.88 -45.53
N GLU A 423 -21.15 -7.61 -46.64
CA GLU A 423 -22.48 -8.01 -47.11
C GLU A 423 -23.20 -8.86 -46.07
N GLY A 424 -24.36 -8.40 -45.60
CA GLY A 424 -25.16 -9.10 -44.60
C GLY A 424 -24.56 -9.15 -43.18
N ALA A 425 -23.44 -8.47 -42.93
CA ALA A 425 -22.78 -8.47 -41.63
C ALA A 425 -23.58 -7.76 -40.53
N VAL A 426 -23.25 -8.07 -39.28
CA VAL A 426 -23.61 -7.22 -38.13
C VAL A 426 -22.46 -6.28 -37.83
N VAL A 427 -22.65 -4.99 -38.08
CA VAL A 427 -21.60 -3.98 -37.80
C VAL A 427 -21.82 -3.37 -36.42
N ALA A 428 -20.79 -3.34 -35.59
CA ALA A 428 -20.80 -2.78 -34.25
C ALA A 428 -19.72 -1.69 -34.09
N ILE A 429 -20.16 -0.43 -34.01
CA ILE A 429 -19.28 0.72 -33.84
C ILE A 429 -19.54 1.31 -32.45
N GLY A 430 -18.61 1.07 -31.52
CA GLY A 430 -18.74 1.48 -30.13
C GLY A 430 -17.87 2.65 -29.74
N ASN A 431 -16.86 3.01 -30.53
CA ASN A 431 -15.90 4.04 -30.15
C ASN A 431 -15.82 5.18 -31.17
N ALA A 432 -15.40 4.89 -32.40
CA ALA A 432 -14.92 5.91 -33.34
C ALA A 432 -16.04 6.47 -34.24
N PRO A 433 -16.40 7.76 -34.11
CA PRO A 433 -17.37 8.37 -35.02
C PRO A 433 -16.92 8.38 -36.48
N THR A 434 -15.61 8.49 -36.70
CA THR A 434 -15.00 8.46 -38.04
C THR A 434 -15.14 7.11 -38.72
N ALA A 435 -15.15 5.99 -37.96
CA ALA A 435 -15.45 4.68 -38.53
C ALA A 435 -16.90 4.62 -39.05
N LEU A 436 -17.85 5.22 -38.31
CA LEU A 436 -19.24 5.26 -38.75
C LEU A 436 -19.42 6.16 -39.98
N PHE A 437 -18.86 7.37 -39.97
CA PHE A 437 -18.90 8.23 -41.16
C PHE A 437 -18.29 7.54 -42.38
N HIS A 438 -17.12 6.94 -42.23
CA HIS A 438 -16.43 6.32 -43.33
C HIS A 438 -17.15 5.09 -43.88
N LEU A 439 -17.76 4.28 -43.01
CA LEU A 439 -18.64 3.19 -43.44
C LEU A 439 -19.80 3.71 -44.30
N LEU A 440 -20.44 4.81 -43.90
CA LEU A 440 -21.54 5.40 -44.67
C LEU A 440 -21.06 5.92 -46.04
N GLU A 441 -19.88 6.56 -46.08
CA GLU A 441 -19.24 6.99 -47.33
C GLU A 441 -18.96 5.81 -48.27
N LEU A 442 -18.46 4.69 -47.75
CA LEU A 442 -18.20 3.49 -48.54
C LEU A 442 -19.50 2.89 -49.10
N ILE A 443 -20.57 2.85 -48.31
CA ILE A 443 -21.89 2.39 -48.78
C ILE A 443 -22.42 3.33 -49.87
N ASP A 444 -22.26 4.64 -49.72
CA ASP A 444 -22.64 5.63 -50.74
C ASP A 444 -21.82 5.43 -52.05
N GLN A 445 -20.59 4.91 -51.94
CA GLN A 445 -19.72 4.54 -53.06
C GLN A 445 -20.01 3.16 -53.65
N GLY A 446 -21.02 2.44 -53.15
CA GLY A 446 -21.45 1.14 -53.66
C GLY A 446 -20.84 -0.07 -52.97
N ALA A 447 -20.27 0.09 -51.76
CA ALA A 447 -19.86 -1.04 -50.95
C ALA A 447 -21.05 -1.96 -50.61
N PRO A 448 -20.80 -3.27 -50.34
CA PRO A 448 -21.83 -4.19 -49.90
C PRO A 448 -22.53 -3.72 -48.62
N LYS A 449 -23.78 -4.13 -48.39
CA LYS A 449 -24.59 -3.60 -47.29
C LYS A 449 -24.62 -4.55 -46.11
N PRO A 450 -24.33 -4.10 -44.87
CA PRO A 450 -24.55 -4.90 -43.68
C PRO A 450 -26.03 -5.14 -43.43
N ALA A 451 -26.36 -6.25 -42.75
CA ALA A 451 -27.73 -6.53 -42.32
C ALA A 451 -28.21 -5.52 -41.28
N VAL A 452 -27.34 -5.13 -40.35
CA VAL A 452 -27.64 -4.09 -39.35
C VAL A 452 -26.38 -3.32 -38.93
N ILE A 453 -26.53 -2.01 -38.71
CA ILE A 453 -25.49 -1.14 -38.15
C ILE A 453 -25.86 -0.73 -36.71
N LEU A 454 -25.04 -1.15 -35.76
CA LEU A 454 -25.12 -0.78 -34.35
C LEU A 454 -24.23 0.44 -34.10
N GLY A 455 -24.81 1.62 -34.30
CA GLY A 455 -24.16 2.93 -34.22
C GLY A 455 -24.11 3.49 -32.80
N PHE A 456 -23.11 3.09 -32.04
CA PHE A 456 -22.87 3.54 -30.66
C PHE A 456 -21.53 4.26 -30.42
N PRO A 457 -20.89 4.97 -31.39
CA PRO A 457 -19.68 5.71 -31.06
C PRO A 457 -19.94 6.74 -29.96
N VAL A 458 -18.98 6.86 -29.03
CA VAL A 458 -18.99 7.82 -27.93
C VAL A 458 -18.03 8.96 -28.25
N GLY A 459 -18.36 10.17 -27.85
CA GLY A 459 -17.42 11.27 -27.99
C GLY A 459 -18.07 12.65 -28.00
N PHE A 460 -17.20 13.65 -27.88
CA PHE A 460 -17.60 15.05 -27.89
C PHE A 460 -17.57 15.69 -29.28
N VAL A 461 -16.88 15.04 -30.24
CA VAL A 461 -16.70 15.51 -31.61
C VAL A 461 -17.14 14.41 -32.56
N GLY A 462 -18.08 14.69 -33.46
CA GLY A 462 -18.52 13.79 -34.53
C GLY A 462 -19.45 12.65 -34.08
N ALA A 463 -19.50 12.30 -32.79
CA ALA A 463 -20.32 11.19 -32.31
C ALA A 463 -21.83 11.45 -32.50
N ALA A 464 -22.31 12.63 -32.10
CA ALA A 464 -23.73 12.97 -32.24
C ALA A 464 -24.14 13.04 -33.72
N GLU A 465 -23.26 13.63 -34.52
CA GLU A 465 -23.43 13.90 -35.94
C GLU A 465 -23.42 12.60 -36.76
N SER A 466 -22.45 11.70 -36.56
CA SER A 466 -22.36 10.41 -37.27
C SER A 466 -23.59 9.53 -37.04
N LYS A 467 -24.09 9.47 -35.80
CA LYS A 467 -25.30 8.71 -35.46
C LYS A 467 -26.57 9.36 -35.98
N ALA A 468 -26.63 10.69 -35.99
CA ALA A 468 -27.74 11.41 -36.60
C ALA A 468 -27.78 11.18 -38.11
N GLU A 469 -26.62 11.17 -38.76
CA GLU A 469 -26.49 10.90 -40.20
C GLU A 469 -26.93 9.47 -40.55
N LEU A 470 -26.48 8.46 -39.80
CA LEU A 470 -26.98 7.08 -39.92
C LEU A 470 -28.51 7.02 -39.77
N ALA A 471 -29.06 7.72 -38.77
CA ALA A 471 -30.49 7.65 -38.47
C ALA A 471 -31.37 8.39 -39.49
N ALA A 472 -30.86 9.47 -40.10
CA ALA A 472 -31.56 10.22 -41.12
C ALA A 472 -31.49 9.51 -42.48
N HIS A 473 -30.34 8.90 -42.79
CA HIS A 473 -30.07 8.27 -44.07
C HIS A 473 -29.41 6.91 -43.84
N PRO A 474 -30.17 5.82 -43.66
CA PRO A 474 -29.57 4.52 -43.34
C PRO A 474 -29.05 3.74 -44.57
N ARG A 475 -29.14 4.32 -45.78
CA ARG A 475 -28.71 3.72 -47.06
C ARG A 475 -29.34 2.35 -47.37
N GLY A 476 -30.50 2.07 -46.77
CA GLY A 476 -31.19 0.79 -46.88
C GLY A 476 -30.66 -0.30 -45.96
N CYS A 477 -29.79 0.02 -45.00
CA CYS A 477 -29.42 -0.86 -43.91
C CYS A 477 -30.41 -0.70 -42.75
N ASP A 478 -30.65 -1.75 -41.96
CA ASP A 478 -31.26 -1.56 -40.65
C ASP A 478 -30.23 -0.97 -39.67
N PHE A 479 -30.69 -0.25 -38.65
CA PHE A 479 -29.78 0.32 -37.66
C PHE A 479 -30.39 0.43 -36.26
N VAL A 480 -29.50 0.51 -35.27
CA VAL A 480 -29.80 1.03 -33.92
C VAL A 480 -28.70 2.02 -33.54
N ALA A 481 -29.08 3.21 -33.09
CA ALA A 481 -28.14 4.25 -32.70
C ALA A 481 -28.57 4.99 -31.43
N LEU A 482 -27.60 5.39 -30.61
CA LEU A 482 -27.84 6.19 -29.41
C LEU A 482 -27.60 7.67 -29.67
N ARG A 483 -28.67 8.47 -29.73
CA ARG A 483 -28.59 9.91 -30.07
C ARG A 483 -27.65 10.69 -29.14
N GLY A 484 -26.90 11.65 -29.70
CA GLY A 484 -26.01 12.55 -28.98
C GLY A 484 -24.63 11.96 -28.69
N ARG A 485 -23.97 12.42 -27.62
CA ARG A 485 -22.55 12.12 -27.33
C ARG A 485 -22.29 10.76 -26.67
N ARG A 486 -23.30 10.19 -26.03
CA ARG A 486 -23.18 8.93 -25.28
C ARG A 486 -23.17 7.73 -26.22
N GLY A 487 -22.48 6.68 -25.81
CA GLY A 487 -22.23 5.48 -26.58
C GLY A 487 -21.23 4.64 -25.81
N GLY A 488 -20.38 3.91 -26.52
CA GLY A 488 -19.26 3.19 -25.94
C GLY A 488 -19.28 1.72 -26.32
N SER A 489 -18.11 1.10 -26.19
CA SER A 489 -17.93 -0.31 -26.49
C SER A 489 -18.86 -1.23 -25.69
N ALA A 490 -19.06 -0.95 -24.40
CA ALA A 490 -19.98 -1.72 -23.56
C ALA A 490 -21.41 -1.77 -24.12
N ILE A 491 -21.92 -0.64 -24.63
CA ILE A 491 -23.25 -0.56 -25.24
C ILE A 491 -23.27 -1.31 -26.58
N ALA A 492 -22.26 -1.11 -27.43
CA ALA A 492 -22.17 -1.82 -28.71
C ALA A 492 -22.10 -3.35 -28.55
N SER A 493 -21.27 -3.84 -27.64
CA SER A 493 -21.18 -5.28 -27.34
C SER A 493 -22.47 -5.81 -26.72
N ALA A 494 -23.12 -5.05 -25.85
CA ALA A 494 -24.41 -5.43 -25.28
C ALA A 494 -25.50 -5.55 -26.34
N ALA A 495 -25.51 -4.66 -27.34
CA ALA A 495 -26.41 -4.76 -28.48
C ALA A 495 -26.20 -6.06 -29.25
N VAL A 496 -24.95 -6.40 -29.59
CA VAL A 496 -24.63 -7.68 -30.27
C VAL A 496 -25.06 -8.87 -29.41
N ASN A 497 -24.78 -8.86 -28.11
CA ASN A 497 -25.18 -9.94 -27.20
C ASN A 497 -26.71 -10.10 -27.13
N ALA A 498 -27.47 -8.99 -27.17
CA ALA A 498 -28.93 -9.03 -27.20
C ALA A 498 -29.47 -9.57 -28.53
N LEU A 499 -28.82 -9.24 -29.66
CA LEU A 499 -29.14 -9.83 -30.95
C LEU A 499 -28.79 -11.32 -30.99
N ALA A 500 -27.78 -11.78 -30.27
CA ALA A 500 -27.37 -13.18 -30.30
C ALA A 500 -28.37 -14.10 -29.57
N VAL A 501 -28.82 -13.69 -28.38
CA VAL A 501 -29.60 -14.56 -27.48
C VAL A 501 -30.72 -13.86 -26.71
N GLY A 502 -30.91 -12.54 -26.87
CA GLY A 502 -31.89 -11.77 -26.10
C GLY A 502 -31.47 -11.60 -24.63
N LEU A 503 -32.27 -12.15 -23.71
CA LEU A 503 -32.09 -12.07 -22.24
C LEU A 503 -32.17 -13.49 -21.60
N PRO A 504 -31.20 -14.38 -21.87
CA PRO A 504 -31.21 -15.75 -21.35
C PRO A 504 -31.18 -15.81 -19.82
N GLU A 505 -30.71 -14.75 -19.16
CA GLU A 505 -30.64 -14.66 -17.71
C GLU A 505 -32.03 -14.62 -17.03
N ILE A 506 -33.12 -14.44 -17.79
CA ILE A 506 -34.51 -14.41 -17.31
C ILE A 506 -35.25 -15.74 -17.54
N GLY A 507 -34.65 -16.70 -18.27
CA GLY A 507 -35.24 -18.02 -18.49
C GLY A 507 -36.48 -18.04 -19.41
N GLU A 508 -36.64 -17.02 -20.26
CA GLU A 508 -37.70 -16.94 -21.29
C GLU A 508 -37.23 -17.38 -22.67
#